data_AF-A0A7S6UHK0-F1
#
_entry.id   AF-A0A7S6UHK0-F1
#
_cell.length_a   1.000
_cell.length_b   1.000
_cell.length_c   1.000
_cell.angle_alpha   90.00
_cell.angle_beta   90.00
_cell.angle_gamma   90.00
#
_symmetry.space_group_name_H-M   'P 1'
#
loop_
_entity.id
_entity.type
_entity.pdbx_description
1 polymer ?
#
loop_
_entity_poly.entity_id
_entity_poly.type
_entity_poly.pdbx_seq_one_letter_code
_entity_poly.pdbx_strand_id
1 'polypeptide(L)'
;MKRYPLATLIRLREHRTQAAQQLVLQHQREVAAKRAACMEIERHIEALGEERARQRRQLLDPPPAGIAWPMALAQREAHIELLQQQTELAHQQLLRAQQLLTEAEAELQQVREAFFRIKAREDALKKRKDLWREEQHANELRQEELASAELLHRRTPPNAFH
;
A
#
# COMPACT_ATOMS: atom_id res chain seq x y z
N MET A 1 -30.17 10.74 26.80
CA MET A 1 -29.64 10.15 25.54
C MET A 1 -29.45 8.65 25.68
N LYS A 2 -30.14 7.86 24.85
CA LYS A 2 -29.96 6.39 24.79
C LYS A 2 -28.62 6.06 24.12
N ARG A 3 -27.93 5.01 24.57
CA ARG A 3 -26.69 4.52 23.94
C ARG A 3 -27.01 3.60 22.76
N TYR A 4 -26.22 3.67 21.69
CA TYR A 4 -26.39 2.82 20.52
C TYR A 4 -26.13 1.34 20.86
N PRO A 5 -27.08 0.41 20.60
CA PRO A 5 -26.97 -0.99 21.01
C PRO A 5 -25.75 -1.74 20.46
N LEU A 6 -25.27 -1.39 19.25
CA LEU A 6 -24.14 -2.07 18.60
C LEU A 6 -22.81 -1.30 18.73
N ALA A 7 -22.70 -0.39 19.71
CA ALA A 7 -21.48 0.41 19.90
C ALA A 7 -20.22 -0.44 20.13
N THR A 8 -20.31 -1.53 20.90
CA THR A 8 -19.18 -2.44 21.15
C THR A 8 -18.73 -3.16 19.88
N LEU A 9 -19.68 -3.55 19.02
CA LEU A 9 -19.38 -4.21 17.74
C LEU A 9 -18.61 -3.27 16.79
N ILE A 10 -18.99 -1.98 16.76
CA ILE A 10 -18.29 -0.96 15.97
C ILE A 10 -16.83 -0.84 16.44
N ARG A 11 -16.60 -0.72 17.75
CA ARG A 11 -15.23 -0.65 18.30
C ARG A 11 -14.37 -1.87 17.95
N LEU A 12 -14.95 -3.06 18.04
CA LEU A 12 -14.24 -4.29 17.66
C LEU A 12 -13.88 -4.30 16.16
N ARG A 13 -14.78 -3.80 15.30
CA ARG A 13 -14.52 -3.70 13.86
C ARG A 13 -13.49 -2.62 13.53
N GLU A 14 -13.53 -1.48 14.20
CA GLU A 14 -12.51 -0.42 14.09
C GLU A 14 -11.11 -0.97 14.38
N HIS A 15 -10.95 -1.74 15.47
CA HIS A 15 -9.68 -2.40 15.78
C HIS A 15 -9.23 -3.37 14.68
N ARG A 16 -10.15 -4.16 14.12
CA ARG A 16 -9.86 -5.08 13.01
C ARG A 16 -9.45 -4.33 11.74
N THR A 17 -10.10 -3.20 11.43
CA THR A 17 -9.71 -2.34 10.31
C THR A 17 -8.32 -1.75 10.53
N GLN A 18 -8.01 -1.27 11.75
CA GLN A 18 -6.69 -0.75 12.08
C GLN A 18 -5.60 -1.82 11.93
N ALA A 19 -5.84 -3.04 12.41
CA ALA A 19 -4.92 -4.16 12.22
C ALA A 19 -4.73 -4.51 10.73
N ALA A 20 -5.81 -4.53 9.94
CA ALA A 20 -5.73 -4.75 8.49
C ALA A 20 -4.97 -3.62 7.76
N GLN A 21 -5.13 -2.37 8.20
CA GLN A 21 -4.38 -1.24 7.66
C GLN A 21 -2.88 -1.37 7.94
N GLN A 22 -2.50 -1.81 9.15
CA GLN A 22 -1.10 -2.06 9.48
C GLN A 22 -0.48 -3.14 8.59
N LEU A 23 -1.22 -4.22 8.33
CA LEU A 23 -0.81 -5.27 7.38
C LEU A 23 -0.59 -4.72 5.97
N VAL A 24 -1.52 -3.92 5.43
CA VAL A 24 -1.34 -3.26 4.13
C VAL A 24 -0.05 -2.44 4.09
N LEU A 25 0.21 -1.65 5.14
CA LEU A 25 1.42 -0.83 5.23
C LEU A 25 2.70 -1.67 5.30
N GLN A 26 2.69 -2.82 5.96
CA GLN A 26 3.82 -3.75 6.00
C GLN A 26 4.13 -4.29 4.60
N HIS A 27 3.13 -4.82 3.90
CA HIS A 27 3.31 -5.32 2.53
C HIS A 27 3.71 -4.22 1.54
N GLN A 28 3.23 -2.98 1.71
CA GLN A 28 3.69 -1.85 0.90
C GLN A 28 5.18 -1.58 1.08
N ARG A 29 5.70 -1.67 2.32
CA ARG A 29 7.13 -1.52 2.60
C ARG A 29 7.95 -2.65 2.00
N GLU A 30 7.45 -3.88 2.07
CA GLU A 30 8.10 -5.05 1.46
C GLU A 30 8.20 -4.92 -0.05
N VAL A 31 7.10 -4.55 -0.72
CA VAL A 31 7.11 -4.27 -2.18
C VAL A 31 8.08 -3.15 -2.50
N ALA A 32 8.08 -2.05 -1.73
CA ALA A 32 9.02 -0.95 -1.95
C ALA A 32 10.49 -1.40 -1.80
N ALA A 33 10.80 -2.23 -0.80
CA ALA A 33 12.13 -2.80 -0.61
C ALA A 33 12.55 -3.72 -1.76
N LYS A 34 11.63 -4.59 -2.23
CA LYS A 34 11.90 -5.47 -3.38
C LYS A 34 12.09 -4.67 -4.68
N ARG A 35 11.31 -3.61 -4.91
CA ARG A 35 11.50 -2.69 -6.05
C ARG A 35 12.86 -2.01 -5.98
N ALA A 36 13.26 -1.54 -4.81
CA ALA A 36 14.58 -0.96 -4.61
C ALA A 36 15.70 -1.95 -4.94
N ALA A 37 15.57 -3.21 -4.49
CA ALA A 37 16.54 -4.25 -4.83
C ALA A 37 16.64 -4.50 -6.35
N CYS A 38 15.52 -4.54 -7.08
CA CYS A 38 15.54 -4.64 -8.55
C CYS A 38 16.29 -3.46 -9.18
N MET A 39 15.99 -2.22 -8.76
CA MET A 39 16.65 -1.01 -9.28
C MET A 39 18.16 -1.02 -9.03
N GLU A 40 18.61 -1.49 -7.87
CA GLU A 40 20.05 -1.60 -7.58
C GLU A 40 20.75 -2.62 -8.47
N ILE A 41 20.09 -3.76 -8.77
CA ILE A 41 20.64 -4.75 -9.71
C ILE A 41 20.68 -4.19 -11.13
N GLU A 42 19.65 -3.46 -11.57
CA GLU A 42 19.63 -2.80 -12.88
C GLU A 42 20.76 -1.79 -13.03
N ARG A 43 20.97 -0.93 -12.03
CA ARG A 43 22.11 0.00 -11.98
C ARG A 43 23.46 -0.72 -12.04
N HIS A 44 23.58 -1.86 -11.35
CA HIS A 44 24.79 -2.66 -11.39
C HIS A 44 25.07 -3.21 -12.80
N ILE A 45 24.04 -3.70 -13.49
CA ILE A 45 24.13 -4.17 -14.88
C ILE A 45 24.57 -3.02 -15.81
N GLU A 46 23.98 -1.84 -15.66
CA GLU A 46 24.37 -0.65 -16.43
C GLU A 46 25.85 -0.31 -16.21
N ALA A 47 26.30 -0.27 -14.96
CA ALA A 47 27.70 0.00 -14.61
C ALA A 47 28.67 -1.04 -15.20
N LEU A 48 28.31 -2.33 -15.18
CA LEU A 48 29.09 -3.39 -15.84
C LEU A 48 29.15 -3.17 -17.37
N GLY A 49 28.04 -2.77 -17.98
CA GLY A 49 27.95 -2.44 -19.40
C GLY A 49 28.84 -1.26 -19.79
N GLU A 50 28.82 -0.20 -18.99
CA GLU A 50 29.67 0.99 -19.18
C GLU A 50 31.16 0.65 -19.06
N GLU A 51 31.53 -0.11 -18.03
CA GLU A 51 32.92 -0.54 -17.83
C GLU A 51 33.39 -1.43 -18.98
N ARG A 52 32.56 -2.38 -19.43
CA ARG A 52 32.88 -3.21 -20.59
C ARG A 52 33.04 -2.39 -21.86
N ALA A 53 32.18 -1.39 -22.09
CA ALA A 53 32.30 -0.50 -23.23
C ALA A 53 33.59 0.35 -23.16
N ARG A 54 33.98 0.80 -21.97
CA ARG A 54 35.24 1.51 -21.71
C ARG A 54 36.45 0.63 -22.04
N GLN A 55 36.50 -0.60 -21.51
CA GLN A 55 37.58 -1.55 -21.78
C GLN A 55 37.71 -1.86 -23.29
N ARG A 56 36.58 -2.00 -24.00
CA ARG A 56 36.57 -2.19 -25.45
C ARG A 56 37.16 -1.01 -26.23
N ARG A 57 36.88 0.23 -25.81
CA ARG A 57 37.47 1.43 -26.46
C ARG A 57 38.98 1.48 -26.27
N GLN A 58 39.46 1.01 -25.12
CA GLN A 58 40.88 1.03 -24.74
C GLN A 58 41.65 -0.21 -25.21
N LEU A 59 41.00 -1.11 -25.96
CA LEU A 59 41.59 -2.41 -26.31
C LEU A 59 42.94 -2.27 -27.03
N LEU A 60 43.05 -1.26 -27.91
CA LEU A 60 44.24 -0.97 -28.71
C LEU A 60 45.13 0.14 -28.12
N ASP A 61 44.83 0.64 -26.91
CA ASP A 61 45.63 1.70 -26.27
C ASP A 61 47.00 1.17 -25.86
N PRO A 62 48.10 1.87 -26.14
CA PRO A 62 49.45 1.35 -25.91
C PRO A 62 49.63 0.80 -24.49
N PRO A 63 50.33 -0.33 -24.32
CA PRO A 63 50.49 -0.94 -23.02
C PRO A 63 51.45 -0.11 -22.15
N PRO A 64 51.39 -0.26 -20.83
CA PRO A 64 52.39 0.33 -19.92
C PRO A 64 53.81 -0.08 -20.30
N ALA A 65 54.78 0.80 -20.04
CA ALA A 65 56.19 0.52 -20.28
C ALA A 65 56.61 -0.78 -19.57
N GLY A 66 57.28 -1.66 -20.31
CA GLY A 66 57.74 -2.96 -19.80
C GLY A 66 56.76 -4.13 -19.97
N ILE A 67 55.53 -3.89 -20.44
CA ILE A 67 54.57 -4.96 -20.73
C ILE A 67 54.55 -5.26 -22.24
N ALA A 68 54.72 -6.54 -22.59
CA ALA A 68 54.66 -6.99 -23.98
C ALA A 68 53.24 -6.85 -24.54
N TRP A 69 53.15 -6.44 -25.81
CA TRP A 69 51.86 -6.09 -26.41
C TRP A 69 50.84 -7.25 -26.43
N PRO A 70 51.22 -8.48 -26.80
CA PRO A 70 50.29 -9.63 -26.78
C PRO A 70 49.76 -9.95 -25.38
N MET A 71 50.58 -9.75 -24.34
CA MET A 71 50.18 -10.01 -22.95
C MET A 71 49.10 -9.02 -22.49
N ALA A 72 49.29 -7.73 -22.76
CA ALA A 72 48.31 -6.71 -22.38
C ALA A 72 46.99 -6.87 -23.13
N LEU A 73 47.03 -7.25 -24.41
CA LEU A 73 45.83 -7.54 -25.19
C LEU A 73 45.05 -8.73 -24.59
N ALA A 74 45.72 -9.86 -24.34
CA ALA A 74 45.10 -11.04 -23.75
C ALA A 74 44.47 -10.76 -22.39
N GLN A 75 45.13 -9.95 -21.55
CA GLN A 75 44.57 -9.54 -20.25
C GLN A 75 43.30 -8.69 -20.41
N ARG A 76 43.27 -7.76 -21.36
CA ARG A 76 42.09 -6.91 -21.62
C ARG A 76 40.93 -7.72 -22.18
N GLU A 77 41.20 -8.65 -23.09
CA GLU A 77 40.20 -9.58 -23.63
C GLU A 77 39.59 -10.44 -22.51
N ALA A 78 40.43 -11.05 -21.67
CA ALA A 78 39.97 -11.82 -20.51
C ALA A 78 39.13 -10.98 -19.54
N HIS A 79 39.49 -9.71 -19.32
CA HIS A 79 38.69 -8.81 -18.48
C HIS A 79 37.33 -8.49 -19.11
N ILE A 80 37.27 -8.24 -20.42
CA ILE A 80 36.00 -8.01 -21.15
C ILE A 80 35.10 -9.25 -21.07
N GLU A 81 35.67 -10.45 -21.17
CA GLU A 81 34.93 -11.71 -21.01
C GLU A 81 34.41 -11.89 -19.58
N LEU A 82 35.23 -11.58 -18.56
CA LEU A 82 34.80 -11.62 -17.16
C LEU A 82 33.62 -10.67 -16.91
N LEU A 83 33.69 -9.43 -17.41
CA LEU A 83 32.60 -8.46 -17.29
C LEU A 83 31.32 -8.96 -17.97
N GLN A 84 31.45 -9.65 -19.10
CA GLN A 84 30.31 -10.28 -19.79
C GLN A 84 29.66 -11.35 -18.91
N GLN A 85 30.45 -12.25 -18.32
CA GLN A 85 29.94 -13.30 -17.43
C GLN A 85 29.24 -12.71 -16.18
N GLN A 86 29.81 -11.65 -15.60
CA GLN A 86 29.20 -10.94 -14.48
C GLN A 86 27.87 -10.30 -14.87
N THR A 87 27.78 -9.71 -16.07
CA THR A 87 26.54 -9.12 -16.59
C THR A 87 25.45 -10.19 -16.75
N GLU A 88 25.79 -11.36 -17.29
CA GLU A 88 24.85 -12.48 -17.44
C GLU A 88 24.34 -13.00 -16.09
N LEU A 89 25.24 -13.12 -15.11
CA LEU A 89 24.88 -13.51 -13.75
C LEU A 89 23.97 -12.46 -13.08
N ALA A 90 24.26 -11.18 -13.24
CA ALA A 90 23.43 -10.09 -12.73
C ALA A 90 22.03 -10.08 -13.39
N HIS A 91 21.92 -10.37 -14.69
CA HIS A 91 20.62 -10.54 -15.35
C HIS A 91 19.81 -11.72 -14.78
N GLN A 92 20.46 -12.84 -14.47
CA GLN A 92 19.77 -13.97 -13.82
C GLN A 92 19.28 -13.60 -12.42
N GLN A 93 20.06 -12.82 -11.68
CA GLN A 93 19.64 -12.29 -10.37
C GLN A 93 18.47 -11.31 -10.50
N LEU A 94 18.51 -10.42 -11.49
CA LEU A 94 17.42 -9.48 -11.77
C LEU A 94 16.12 -10.22 -12.06
N LEU A 95 16.17 -11.25 -12.91
CA LEU A 95 14.98 -12.06 -13.24
C LEU A 95 14.34 -12.68 -11.98
N ARG A 96 15.16 -13.23 -11.09
CA ARG A 96 14.68 -13.79 -9.81
C ARG A 96 14.10 -12.72 -8.90
N ALA A 97 14.75 -11.55 -8.81
CA ALA A 97 14.26 -10.42 -8.02
C ALA A 97 12.91 -9.88 -8.55
N GLN A 98 12.75 -9.79 -9.87
CA GLN A 98 11.50 -9.38 -10.52
C GLN A 98 10.36 -10.39 -10.29
N GLN A 99 10.66 -11.69 -10.28
CA GLN A 99 9.68 -12.72 -9.90
C GLN A 99 9.20 -12.52 -8.45
N LEU A 100 10.13 -12.37 -7.51
CA LEU A 100 9.81 -12.11 -6.10
C LEU A 100 9.04 -10.79 -5.89
N LEU A 101 9.32 -9.78 -6.71
CA LEU A 101 8.57 -8.53 -6.73
C LEU A 101 7.13 -8.75 -7.19
N THR A 102 6.95 -9.48 -8.28
CA THR A 102 5.62 -9.78 -8.84
C THR A 102 4.75 -10.55 -7.84
N GLU A 103 5.34 -11.53 -7.15
CA GLU A 103 4.69 -12.27 -6.06
C GLU A 103 4.26 -11.35 -4.90
N ALA A 104 5.15 -10.46 -4.45
CA ALA A 104 4.83 -9.52 -3.38
C ALA A 104 3.76 -8.50 -3.78
N GLU A 105 3.73 -8.08 -5.04
CA GLU A 105 2.69 -7.20 -5.56
C GLU A 105 1.32 -7.90 -5.60
N ALA A 106 1.29 -9.18 -5.95
CA ALA A 106 0.08 -9.99 -5.90
C ALA A 106 -0.43 -10.15 -4.46
N GLU A 107 0.47 -10.43 -3.51
CA GLU A 107 0.13 -10.51 -2.07
C GLU A 107 -0.41 -9.17 -1.54
N LEU A 108 0.27 -8.06 -1.87
CA LEU A 108 -0.19 -6.72 -1.51
C LEU A 108 -1.61 -6.45 -2.03
N GLN A 109 -1.90 -6.88 -3.26
CA GLN A 109 -3.23 -6.69 -3.82
C GLN A 109 -4.30 -7.50 -3.07
N GLN A 110 -4.01 -8.76 -2.72
CA GLN A 110 -4.92 -9.58 -1.92
C GLN A 110 -5.18 -8.95 -0.53
N VAL A 111 -4.13 -8.43 0.11
CA VAL A 111 -4.25 -7.78 1.43
C VAL A 111 -5.04 -6.48 1.34
N ARG A 112 -4.87 -5.70 0.26
CA ARG A 112 -5.69 -4.51 -0.01
C ARG A 112 -7.16 -4.84 -0.19
N GLU A 113 -7.48 -5.88 -0.96
CA GLU A 113 -8.86 -6.33 -1.11
C GLU A 113 -9.47 -6.78 0.22
N ALA A 114 -8.72 -7.54 1.03
CA ALA A 114 -9.15 -7.96 2.35
C ALA A 114 -9.43 -6.74 3.26
N PHE A 115 -8.55 -5.73 3.25
CA PHE A 115 -8.75 -4.47 3.95
C PHE A 115 -10.04 -3.78 3.51
N PHE A 116 -10.29 -3.62 2.21
CA PHE A 116 -11.51 -2.98 1.71
C PHE A 116 -12.77 -3.75 2.11
N ARG A 117 -12.75 -5.08 2.10
CA ARG A 117 -13.87 -5.91 2.58
C ARG A 117 -14.13 -5.71 4.07
N ILE A 118 -13.08 -5.61 4.89
CA ILE A 118 -13.20 -5.33 6.33
C ILE A 118 -13.75 -3.92 6.57
N LYS A 119 -13.20 -2.93 5.85
CA LYS A 119 -13.58 -1.53 5.95
C LYS A 119 -15.03 -1.30 5.55
N ALA A 120 -15.48 -1.90 4.45
CA ALA A 120 -16.87 -1.80 4.00
C ALA A 120 -17.87 -2.29 5.06
N ARG A 121 -17.52 -3.36 5.81
CA ARG A 121 -18.35 -3.89 6.90
C ARG A 121 -18.37 -2.95 8.12
N GLU A 122 -17.26 -2.28 8.42
CA GLU A 122 -17.21 -1.25 9.47
C GLU A 122 -18.07 -0.04 9.08
N ASP A 123 -17.92 0.45 7.84
CA ASP A 123 -18.63 1.62 7.35
C ASP A 123 -20.14 1.38 7.27
N ALA A 124 -20.58 0.16 6.91
CA ALA A 124 -21.99 -0.23 6.96
C ALA A 124 -22.58 -0.15 8.39
N LEU A 125 -21.80 -0.53 9.41
CA LEU A 125 -22.23 -0.41 10.81
C LEU A 125 -22.26 1.05 11.27
N LYS A 126 -21.31 1.87 10.83
CA LYS A 126 -21.29 3.32 11.12
C LYS A 126 -22.51 4.00 10.52
N LYS A 127 -22.82 3.75 9.25
CA LYS A 127 -24.03 4.25 8.60
C LYS A 127 -25.30 3.85 9.36
N ARG A 128 -25.40 2.59 9.81
CA ARG A 128 -26.55 2.13 10.60
C ARG A 128 -26.67 2.82 11.97
N LYS A 129 -25.54 3.17 12.59
CA LYS A 129 -25.51 3.95 13.83
C LYS A 129 -26.00 5.38 13.61
N ASP A 130 -25.62 5.99 12.49
CA ASP A 130 -26.02 7.36 12.16
C ASP A 130 -27.52 7.43 11.86
N LEU A 131 -28.05 6.50 11.06
CA LEU A 131 -29.50 6.37 10.84
C LEU A 131 -30.28 6.17 12.15
N TRP A 132 -29.79 5.31 13.04
CA TRP A 132 -30.43 5.11 14.34
C TRP A 132 -30.45 6.40 15.18
N ARG A 133 -29.41 7.24 15.12
CA ARG A 133 -29.37 8.52 15.83
C ARG A 133 -30.41 9.48 15.27
N GLU A 134 -30.52 9.57 13.95
CA GLU A 134 -31.54 10.39 13.27
C GLU A 134 -32.96 9.94 13.67
N GLU A 135 -33.21 8.63 13.69
CA GLU A 135 -34.49 8.06 14.14
C GLU A 135 -34.78 8.39 15.62
N GLN A 136 -33.78 8.33 16.50
CA GLN A 136 -33.98 8.71 17.91
C GLN A 136 -34.33 10.20 18.03
N HIS A 137 -33.61 11.08 17.33
CA HIS A 137 -33.92 12.51 17.34
C HIS A 137 -35.30 12.82 16.76
N ALA A 138 -35.70 12.18 15.66
CA ALA A 138 -37.03 12.35 15.09
C ALA A 138 -38.16 11.84 16.01
N ASN A 139 -37.89 10.82 16.83
CA ASN A 139 -38.83 10.35 17.84
C ASN A 139 -38.92 11.31 19.04
N GLU A 140 -37.79 11.84 19.50
CA GLU A 140 -37.74 12.83 20.57
C GLU A 140 -38.52 14.09 20.15
N LEU A 141 -38.28 14.62 18.95
CA LEU A 141 -39.01 15.79 18.42
C LEU A 141 -40.52 15.55 18.35
N ARG A 142 -40.95 14.39 17.83
CA ARG A 142 -42.39 14.03 17.79
C ARG A 142 -43.00 13.92 19.19
N GLN A 143 -42.27 13.41 20.18
CA GLN A 143 -42.74 13.35 21.56
C GLN A 143 -42.89 14.75 22.16
N GLU A 144 -41.95 15.67 21.87
CA GLU A 144 -42.02 17.07 22.30
C GLU A 144 -43.20 17.81 21.65
N GLU A 145 -43.45 17.58 20.36
CA GLU A 145 -44.60 18.13 19.64
C GLU A 145 -45.92 17.65 20.22
N LEU A 146 -46.06 16.34 20.47
CA LEU A 146 -47.25 15.76 21.10
C LEU A 146 -47.48 16.30 22.51
N ALA A 147 -46.42 16.37 23.34
CA ALA A 147 -46.50 16.92 24.68
C ALA A 147 -46.91 18.42 24.66
N SER A 148 -46.40 19.18 23.70
CA SER A 148 -46.76 20.59 23.50
C SER A 148 -48.22 20.74 23.07
N ALA A 149 -48.70 19.90 22.16
CA ALA A 149 -50.09 19.88 21.72
C ALA A 149 -51.05 19.50 22.87
N GLU A 150 -50.69 18.53 23.71
CA GLU A 150 -51.47 18.17 24.91
C GLU A 150 -51.55 19.34 25.91
N LEU A 151 -50.46 20.06 26.13
CA LEU A 151 -50.43 21.23 27.01
C LEU A 151 -51.30 22.38 26.47
N LEU A 152 -51.29 22.60 25.15
CA LEU A 152 -52.17 23.57 24.50
C LEU A 152 -53.63 23.16 24.64
N HIS A 153 -53.96 21.89 24.41
CA HIS A 153 -55.33 21.37 24.56
C HIS A 153 -55.85 21.49 26.00
N ARG A 154 -55.00 21.27 27.01
CA ARG A 154 -55.35 21.48 28.44
C ARG A 154 -55.51 22.95 28.83
N ARG A 155 -54.89 23.87 28.10
CA ARG A 155 -54.94 25.32 28.37
C ARG A 155 -56.12 26.02 27.69
N THR A 156 -56.74 25.39 26.69
CA THR A 156 -57.98 25.89 26.08
C THR A 156 -59.15 25.46 26.97
N PRO A 157 -59.81 26.36 27.73
CA PRO A 157 -61.02 25.98 28.44
C PRO A 157 -62.09 25.56 27.42
N PRO A 158 -62.99 24.61 27.76
CA PRO A 158 -64.16 24.38 26.93
C PRO A 158 -64.86 25.73 26.80
N ASN A 159 -65.02 26.19 25.56
CA ASN A 159 -65.81 27.35 25.21
C ASN A 159 -67.14 27.29 25.97
N ALA A 160 -67.28 28.11 27.00
CA ALA A 160 -68.56 28.51 27.55
C ALA A 160 -69.18 29.51 26.55
N PHE A 161 -69.66 29.00 25.42
CA PHE A 161 -70.60 29.72 24.58
C PHE A 161 -71.99 29.10 24.83
N HIS A 162 -72.71 29.75 25.74
CA HIS A 162 -74.17 29.76 25.77
C HIS A 162 -74.71 30.54 24.56
#